data_AF-X1RVF9-F1
#
_entry.id   AF-X1RVF9-F1
#
_cell.length_a   1.000
_cell.length_b   1.000
_cell.length_c   1.000
_cell.angle_alpha   90.00
_cell.angle_beta   90.00
_cell.angle_gamma   90.00
#
_symmetry.space_group_name_H-M   'P 1'
#
loop_
_entity.id
_entity.type
_entity.pdbx_description
1 polymer ?
#
loop_
_entity_poly.entity_id
_entity_poly.type
_entity_poly.pdbx_seq_one_letter_code
_entity_poly.pdbx_strand_id
1 'polypeptide(L)' 'GDVDFDEASAKASAITPVTGGVGPMTITMLLNNTIQSAKRYAGIE' A
#
# COMPACT_ATOMS: atom_id res chain seq x y z
N GLY A 1 -1.35 -0.73 15.41
CA GLY A 1 -0.18 -0.59 14.53
C GLY A 1 0.93 0.04 15.34
N ASP A 2 1.95 0.59 14.69
CA ASP A 2 3.12 1.15 15.39
C ASP A 2 2.91 2.59 15.89
N VAL A 3 1.83 3.22 15.44
CA VAL A 3 1.47 4.61 15.75
C VAL A 3 0.21 4.64 16.60
N ASP A 4 0.20 5.48 17.64
CA ASP A 4 -1.03 5.88 18.34
C ASP A 4 -1.83 6.80 17.43
N PHE A 5 -2.96 6.29 16.93
CA PHE A 5 -3.76 6.97 15.92
C PHE A 5 -4.41 8.23 16.49
N ASP A 6 -4.86 8.21 17.74
CA ASP A 6 -5.64 9.30 18.31
C ASP A 6 -4.74 10.52 18.54
N GLU A 7 -3.55 10.31 19.10
CA GLU A 7 -2.55 11.38 19.26
C GLU A 7 -2.08 11.94 17.92
N ALA A 8 -1.77 11.06 16.96
CA ALA A 8 -1.22 11.46 15.67
C ALA A 8 -2.26 12.16 14.78
N SER A 9 -3.53 11.76 14.85
CA SER A 9 -4.63 12.33 14.06
C SER A 9 -4.87 13.81 14.34
N ALA A 10 -4.54 14.29 15.54
CA ALA A 10 -4.70 15.69 15.92
C ALA A 10 -3.69 16.64 15.23
N LYS A 11 -2.59 16.10 14.71
CA LYS A 11 -1.48 16.88 14.11
C LYS A 11 -1.25 16.57 12.64
N ALA A 12 -1.52 15.34 12.19
CA ALA A 12 -1.25 14.91 10.83
C ALA A 12 -2.28 15.46 9.84
N SER A 13 -1.84 15.91 8.66
CA SER A 13 -2.73 16.34 7.57
C SER A 13 -3.39 15.16 6.84
N ALA A 14 -2.80 13.97 6.92
CA ALA A 14 -3.34 12.70 6.47
C ALA A 14 -2.75 11.57 7.30
N ILE A 15 -3.55 10.56 7.61
CA ILE A 15 -3.15 9.39 8.41
C ILE A 15 -3.78 8.13 7.82
N THR A 16 -2.99 7.06 7.72
CA THR A 16 -3.51 5.76 7.25
C THR A 16 -4.00 4.95 8.44
N PRO A 17 -5.29 4.60 8.50
CA PRO A 17 -5.81 3.81 9.61
C PRO A 17 -5.30 2.37 9.54
N VAL A 18 -5.26 1.74 10.71
CA VAL A 18 -4.92 0.33 10.87
C VAL A 18 -6.21 -0.46 11.10
N THR A 19 -6.27 -1.68 10.57
CA THR A 19 -7.20 -2.11 9.49
C THR A 19 -7.53 -1.14 8.35
N GLY A 20 -7.50 -1.64 7.11
CA GLY A 20 -7.97 -0.94 5.90
C GLY A 20 -6.95 -0.04 5.18
N GLY A 21 -5.83 0.31 5.81
CA GLY A 21 -4.78 1.13 5.20
C GLY A 21 -3.78 0.35 4.34
N VAL A 22 -2.57 0.15 4.86
CA VAL A 22 -1.42 -0.32 4.07
C VAL A 22 -1.55 -1.78 3.61
N GLY A 23 -2.15 -2.65 4.42
CA GLY A 23 -2.22 -4.11 4.14
C GLY A 23 -2.82 -4.45 2.76
N PRO A 24 -4.03 -4.00 2.43
CA PRO A 24 -4.62 -4.20 1.10
C PRO A 24 -3.78 -3.62 -0.05
N MET A 25 -3.13 -2.48 0.17
CA MET A 25 -2.25 -1.85 -0.82
C MET A 25 -0.97 -2.65 -1.04
N THR A 26 -0.40 -3.28 -0.01
CA THR A 26 0.76 -4.16 -0.15
C THR A 26 0.45 -5.35 -1.06
N ILE A 27 -0.70 -5.99 -0.89
CA ILE A 27 -1.13 -7.11 -1.74
C ILE A 27 -1.34 -6.62 -3.17
N THR A 28 -2.04 -5.49 -3.34
CA THR A 28 -2.28 -4.89 -4.66
C THR A 28 -0.98 -4.59 -5.38
N MET A 29 -0.02 -3.96 -4.70
CA MET A 29 1.25 -3.58 -5.30
C MET A 29 2.14 -4.78 -5.61
N LEU A 30 2.10 -5.83 -4.78
CA LEU A 30 2.75 -7.09 -5.11
C LEU A 30 2.21 -7.66 -6.44
N LEU A 31 0.88 -7.76 -6.58
CA LEU A 31 0.26 -8.29 -7.80
C LEU A 31 0.55 -7.40 -9.02
N ASN A 32 0.49 -6.08 -8.86
CA ASN A 32 0.86 -5.14 -9.91
C ASN A 32 2.31 -5.35 -10.37
N ASN A 33 3.25 -5.50 -9.43
CA ASN A 33 4.65 -5.74 -9.75
C ASN A 33 4.85 -7.10 -10.46
N THR A 34 4.10 -8.13 -10.04
CA THR A 34 4.10 -9.43 -10.71
C THR A 34 3.60 -9.31 -12.16
N ILE A 35 2.49 -8.60 -12.39
CA ILE A 35 1.94 -8.38 -13.73
C ILE A 35 2.92 -7.61 -14.61
N GLN A 36 3.51 -6.53 -14.09
CA GLN A 36 4.52 -5.76 -14.83
C GLN A 36 5.73 -6.62 -15.18
N SER A 37 6.17 -7.49 -14.27
CA SER A 37 7.29 -8.40 -14.53
C SER A 37 6.94 -9.44 -15.61
N ALA A 38 5.72 -9.99 -15.57
CA ALA A 38 5.23 -10.93 -16.57
C ALA A 38 5.11 -10.28 -17.96
N LYS A 39 4.59 -9.04 -18.03
CA LYS A 39 4.53 -8.24 -19.26
C LYS A 39 5.90 -8.02 -19.89
N ARG A 40 6.88 -7.58 -19.08
CA ARG A 40 8.28 -7.41 -19.52
C ARG A 40 8.89 -8.73 -20.01
N TYR A 41 8.65 -9.83 -19.31
CA TYR A 41 9.12 -11.16 -19.72
C TYR A 41 8.51 -11.59 -21.06
N ALA A 42 7.23 -11.29 -21.29
CA ALA A 42 6.53 -11.61 -22.52
C ALA A 42 6.82 -10.64 -23.69
N GLY A 43 7.55 -9.55 -23.46
CA GLY A 43 7.82 -8.52 -24.47
C GLY A 43 6.60 -7.68 -24.85
N ILE A 44 5.61 -7.59 -23.95
CA ILE A 44 4.37 -6.83 -24.13
C ILE A 44 4.48 -5.62 -23.19
N GLU A 45 4.88 -4.45 -23.70
CA GLU A 45 4.93 -3.22 -22.90
C GLU A 45 3.60 -2.47 -22.92
#